data_AF-A0A9X3XGH9-F1
#
_entry.id   AF-A0A9X3XGH9-F1
#
_cell.length_a   1.000
_cell.length_b   1.000
_cell.length_c   1.000
_cell.angle_alpha   90.00
_cell.angle_beta   90.00
_cell.angle_gamma   90.00
#
_symmetry.space_group_name_H-M   'P 1'
#
loop_
_entity.id
_entity.type
_entity.pdbx_description
1 polymer ?
#
loop_
_entity_poly.entity_id
_entity_poly.type
_entity_poly.pdbx_seq_one_letter_code
_entity_poly.pdbx_strand_id
1 'polypeptide(L)'
;MTTNLDDPRGQQFDQLFAELDARGETAAPDELDLEDTAGPEDEDDAQDTAAAELEAEEADTGDLRALAVRGKRTLSLEEARTLQARSRVRGKKAGKVEVRRRLQPRTAIAQPARPQPPKNLVLPGEGVRTLVRRWDQEGKEFTINQAGSYYYATEIRCKCEGNADRAWLRIPAGRYSFFDKALDDEITCLGNNGRVTVDITNFQRPSKNTSHGQDFLIQSISMMEANLRVRYDESDIGAVMGLDTAASALRGNAWLWDDAGVFLPAEIFHDFTGENLLYRAVRRSGALYFLWEKARVGGSANRREILVDHLRNIPDVRVRSLARTSGGAAVLPVPDGYIFCDDPERSEDGAFSAVLHLPSDIIFPIKPIDLGSGKKAKPLEVGLYVQLNLNGIGFQLARRGQVTR
;
A
#
# COMPACT_ATOMS: atom_id res chain seq x y z
N MET A 1 -2.22 -37.16 63.48
CA MET A 1 -2.40 -38.49 62.86
C MET A 1 -1.56 -38.50 61.60
N THR A 2 -0.40 -39.14 61.65
CA THR A 2 0.53 -39.30 60.52
C THR A 2 0.06 -40.47 59.67
N THR A 3 -0.52 -40.18 58.50
CA THR A 3 -0.82 -41.20 57.49
C THR A 3 0.47 -41.58 56.79
N ASN A 4 1.10 -42.66 57.24
CA ASN A 4 2.00 -43.46 56.41
C ASN A 4 1.17 -44.02 55.24
N LEU A 5 1.48 -43.58 54.02
CA LEU A 5 0.96 -44.13 52.77
C LEU A 5 2.13 -44.30 51.80
N ASP A 6 3.16 -45.05 52.23
CA ASP A 6 4.02 -45.75 51.29
C ASP A 6 3.25 -47.01 50.84
N ASP A 7 2.36 -46.88 49.85
CA ASP A 7 1.73 -48.04 49.23
C ASP A 7 2.80 -48.80 48.42
N PRO A 8 3.13 -50.06 48.76
CA PRO A 8 4.13 -50.85 48.05
C PRO A 8 3.80 -51.04 46.56
N ARG A 9 2.53 -50.81 46.16
CA ARG A 9 2.09 -50.87 44.76
C ARG A 9 2.53 -49.65 43.96
N GLY A 10 2.63 -48.46 44.58
CA GLY A 10 3.15 -47.25 43.92
C GLY A 10 4.65 -47.38 43.59
N GLN A 11 5.44 -47.92 44.52
CA GLN A 11 6.87 -48.16 44.32
C GLN A 11 7.16 -49.22 43.24
N GLN A 12 6.32 -50.27 43.14
CA GLN A 12 6.40 -51.24 42.04
C GLN A 12 6.02 -50.63 40.68
N PHE A 13 5.11 -49.65 40.67
CA PHE A 13 4.69 -48.97 39.45
C PHE A 13 5.75 -47.99 38.94
N ASP A 14 6.44 -47.29 39.84
CA ASP A 14 7.58 -46.43 39.49
C ASP A 14 8.78 -47.24 38.96
N GLN A 15 9.05 -48.42 39.55
CA GLN A 15 10.09 -49.34 39.05
C GLN A 15 9.77 -49.88 37.65
N LEU A 16 8.49 -50.23 37.38
CA LEU A 16 8.04 -50.68 36.06
C LEU A 16 8.33 -49.64 34.97
N PHE A 17 8.11 -48.37 35.28
CA PHE A 17 8.40 -47.31 34.32
C PHE A 17 9.88 -46.97 34.20
N ALA A 18 10.65 -47.09 35.28
CA ALA A 18 12.11 -46.97 35.19
C ALA A 18 12.70 -48.05 34.26
N GLU A 19 12.14 -49.27 34.26
CA GLU A 19 12.50 -50.30 33.28
C GLU A 19 12.05 -49.98 31.85
N LEU A 20 10.85 -49.40 31.68
CA LEU A 20 10.35 -48.97 30.36
C LEU A 20 11.20 -47.85 29.75
N ASP A 21 11.63 -46.89 30.59
CA ASP A 21 12.53 -45.80 30.19
C ASP A 21 13.94 -46.35 29.86
N ALA A 22 14.47 -47.28 30.66
CA ALA A 22 15.77 -47.92 30.38
C ALA A 22 15.79 -48.76 29.09
N ARG A 23 14.62 -49.22 28.62
CA ARG A 23 14.45 -49.91 27.33
C ARG A 23 14.12 -48.98 26.16
N GLY A 24 13.96 -47.68 26.42
CA GLY A 24 13.57 -46.70 25.41
C GLY A 24 12.11 -46.80 24.96
N GLU A 25 11.27 -47.56 25.67
CA GLU A 25 9.84 -47.76 25.30
C GLU A 25 9.00 -46.52 25.65
N THR A 26 9.39 -45.81 26.72
CA THR A 26 8.69 -44.60 27.20
C THR A 26 9.63 -43.45 27.55
N ALA A 27 10.91 -43.57 27.18
CA ALA A 27 11.93 -42.57 27.52
C ALA A 27 11.59 -41.20 26.91
N ALA A 28 11.82 -40.14 27.69
CA ALA A 28 11.80 -38.77 27.19
C ALA A 28 13.02 -38.54 26.24
N PRO A 29 12.98 -37.54 25.34
CA PRO A 29 14.11 -37.22 24.48
C PRO A 29 15.38 -36.93 25.30
N ASP A 30 16.53 -37.47 24.89
CA ASP A 30 17.80 -37.34 25.61
C ASP A 30 18.30 -35.88 25.66
N GLU A 31 18.79 -35.45 26.84
CA GLU A 31 19.41 -34.14 27.11
C GLU A 31 20.92 -34.09 26.79
N LEU A 32 21.47 -35.10 26.10
CA LEU A 32 22.91 -35.40 26.07
C LEU A 32 23.84 -34.40 25.36
N ASP A 33 23.38 -33.20 25.00
CA ASP A 33 24.22 -32.13 24.41
C ASP A 33 23.98 -30.72 25.02
N LEU A 34 23.50 -30.63 26.28
CA LEU A 34 22.90 -29.38 26.80
C LEU A 34 23.61 -28.72 28.01
N GLU A 35 24.89 -29.04 28.28
CA GLU A 35 25.59 -28.53 29.47
C GLU A 35 26.24 -27.15 29.35
N ASP A 36 26.15 -26.44 28.21
CA ASP A 36 26.80 -25.12 28.09
C ASP A 36 25.85 -24.01 27.65
N THR A 37 25.83 -22.92 28.43
CA THR A 37 25.11 -21.63 28.29
C THR A 37 23.68 -21.53 28.87
N ALA A 38 23.59 -21.23 30.16
CA ALA A 38 22.38 -20.70 30.79
C ALA A 38 22.35 -19.16 30.66
N GLY A 39 21.39 -18.64 29.90
CA GLY A 39 20.97 -17.23 29.91
C GLY A 39 19.66 -17.06 30.69
N PRO A 40 19.33 -15.85 31.17
CA PRO A 40 18.21 -15.62 32.08
C PRO A 40 16.85 -15.83 31.40
N GLU A 41 15.91 -16.39 32.17
CA GLU A 41 14.55 -16.77 31.75
C GLU A 41 13.71 -15.51 31.47
N ASP A 42 13.23 -15.33 30.24
CA ASP A 42 12.33 -14.23 29.85
C ASP A 42 10.85 -14.63 30.10
N GLU A 43 9.99 -13.68 30.49
CA GLU A 43 8.59 -13.94 30.90
C GLU A 43 7.71 -14.56 29.79
N ASP A 44 8.08 -14.43 28.51
CA ASP A 44 7.41 -15.09 27.38
C ASP A 44 7.63 -16.62 27.35
N ASP A 45 8.71 -17.13 27.97
CA ASP A 45 8.99 -18.57 28.07
C ASP A 45 8.01 -19.30 28.99
N ALA A 46 7.43 -18.60 29.96
CA ALA A 46 6.49 -19.17 30.93
C ALA A 46 5.12 -19.52 30.31
N GLN A 47 4.71 -18.76 29.28
CA GLN A 47 3.41 -18.95 28.63
C GLN A 47 3.46 -20.08 27.58
N ASP A 48 4.59 -20.20 26.85
CA ASP A 48 4.84 -21.30 25.91
C ASP A 48 5.10 -22.64 26.64
N THR A 49 5.76 -22.63 27.80
CA THR A 49 5.91 -23.85 28.63
C THR A 49 4.58 -24.32 29.22
N ALA A 50 3.71 -23.41 29.66
CA ALA A 50 2.39 -23.77 30.17
C ALA A 50 1.47 -24.39 29.09
N ALA A 51 1.56 -23.90 27.85
CA ALA A 51 0.82 -24.48 26.71
C ALA A 51 1.33 -25.87 26.32
N ALA A 52 2.65 -26.07 26.31
CA ALA A 52 3.27 -27.38 26.05
C ALA A 52 2.99 -28.40 27.16
N GLU A 53 2.87 -27.96 28.42
CA GLU A 53 2.45 -28.81 29.54
C GLU A 53 1.01 -29.32 29.36
N LEU A 54 0.08 -28.46 28.91
CA LEU A 54 -1.31 -28.83 28.63
C LEU A 54 -1.43 -29.79 27.43
N GLU A 55 -0.69 -29.57 26.36
CA GLU A 55 -0.70 -30.44 25.18
C GLU A 55 -0.05 -31.81 25.47
N ALA A 56 0.95 -31.86 26.35
CA ALA A 56 1.54 -33.12 26.82
C ALA A 56 0.63 -33.91 27.78
N GLU A 57 -0.23 -33.23 28.56
CA GLU A 57 -1.29 -33.88 29.33
C GLU A 57 -2.34 -34.54 28.41
N GLU A 58 -2.63 -33.95 27.25
CA GLU A 58 -3.60 -34.49 26.27
C GLU A 58 -3.02 -35.61 25.37
N ALA A 59 -1.69 -35.63 25.15
CA ALA A 59 -1.03 -36.53 24.20
C ALA A 59 -0.32 -37.75 24.81
N ASP A 60 -0.52 -38.07 26.10
CA ASP A 60 0.14 -39.16 26.84
C ASP A 60 -0.36 -40.57 26.45
N THR A 61 -0.30 -40.87 25.16
CA THR A 61 -0.69 -42.14 24.57
C THR A 61 0.41 -43.20 24.67
N GLY A 62 1.64 -42.82 25.02
CA GLY A 62 2.80 -43.73 25.09
C GLY A 62 2.75 -44.67 26.30
N ASP A 63 2.63 -44.12 27.51
CA ASP A 63 2.59 -44.90 28.76
C ASP A 63 1.32 -45.76 28.83
N LEU A 64 0.18 -45.21 28.40
CA LEU A 64 -1.08 -45.95 28.31
C LEU A 64 -1.02 -47.10 27.29
N ARG A 65 -0.33 -46.92 26.15
CA ARG A 65 -0.11 -48.01 25.17
C ARG A 65 0.85 -49.07 25.72
N ALA A 66 1.94 -48.70 26.37
CA ALA A 66 2.89 -49.64 26.97
C ALA A 66 2.22 -50.51 28.05
N LEU A 67 1.37 -49.89 28.88
CA LEU A 67 0.56 -50.59 29.88
C LEU A 67 -0.50 -51.51 29.25
N ALA A 68 -1.15 -51.06 28.17
CA ALA A 68 -2.13 -51.86 27.44
C ALA A 68 -1.50 -53.10 26.76
N VAL A 69 -0.28 -52.97 26.20
CA VAL A 69 0.49 -54.08 25.61
C VAL A 69 0.86 -55.12 26.66
N ARG A 70 1.10 -54.70 27.91
CA ARG A 70 1.35 -55.59 29.06
C ARG A 70 0.08 -56.06 29.77
N GLY A 71 -1.10 -55.82 29.17
CA GLY A 71 -2.38 -56.35 29.62
C GLY A 71 -3.09 -55.56 30.71
N LYS A 72 -2.54 -54.41 31.15
CA LYS A 72 -3.13 -53.58 32.21
C LYS A 72 -4.10 -52.57 31.60
N ARG A 73 -5.40 -52.91 31.63
CA ARG A 73 -6.48 -52.10 31.03
C ARG A 73 -7.25 -51.21 32.02
N THR A 74 -7.01 -51.38 33.32
CA THR A 74 -7.65 -50.62 34.40
C THR A 74 -6.57 -50.09 35.34
N LEU A 75 -6.66 -48.80 35.67
CA LEU A 75 -5.70 -48.09 36.52
C LEU A 75 -6.37 -47.71 37.84
N SER A 76 -5.63 -47.81 38.95
CA SER A 76 -6.07 -47.23 40.23
C SER A 76 -5.92 -45.71 40.22
N LEU A 77 -6.57 -45.01 41.16
CA LEU A 77 -6.44 -43.55 41.29
C LEU A 77 -4.99 -43.11 41.56
N GLU A 78 -4.23 -43.91 42.30
CA GLU A 78 -2.82 -43.63 42.62
C GLU A 78 -1.92 -43.85 41.40
N GLU A 79 -2.21 -44.86 40.59
CA GLU A 79 -1.53 -45.12 39.30
C GLU A 79 -1.84 -44.04 38.27
N ALA A 80 -3.06 -43.49 38.27
CA ALA A 80 -3.42 -42.36 37.41
C ALA A 80 -2.71 -41.07 37.84
N ARG A 81 -2.52 -40.84 39.14
CA ARG A 81 -1.78 -39.67 39.66
C ARG A 81 -0.29 -39.72 39.33
N THR A 82 0.32 -40.91 39.40
CA THR A 82 1.73 -41.11 39.04
C THR A 82 1.94 -40.94 37.53
N LEU A 83 1.02 -41.43 36.69
CA LEU A 83 1.00 -41.15 35.26
C LEU A 83 0.90 -39.65 34.97
N GLN A 84 -0.04 -38.94 35.60
CA GLN A 84 -0.19 -37.49 35.41
C GLN A 84 1.05 -36.71 35.86
N ALA A 85 1.68 -37.10 36.96
CA ALA A 85 2.93 -36.49 37.42
C ALA A 85 4.08 -36.71 36.42
N ARG A 86 4.19 -37.92 35.85
CA ARG A 86 5.19 -38.24 34.81
C ARG A 86 4.94 -37.47 33.52
N SER A 87 3.68 -37.38 33.08
CA SER A 87 3.28 -36.58 31.91
C SER A 87 3.69 -35.12 32.05
N ARG A 88 3.45 -34.49 33.22
CA ARG A 88 3.87 -33.11 33.49
C ARG A 88 5.37 -32.91 33.42
N VAL A 89 6.15 -33.84 33.98
CA VAL A 89 7.62 -33.77 33.93
C VAL A 89 8.12 -33.91 32.49
N ARG A 90 7.49 -34.78 31.68
CA ARG A 90 7.80 -34.91 30.25
C ARG A 90 7.38 -33.68 29.45
N GLY A 91 6.21 -33.12 29.70
CA GLY A 91 5.73 -31.89 29.07
C GLY A 91 6.67 -30.71 29.31
N LYS A 92 7.17 -30.56 30.54
CA LYS A 92 8.22 -29.58 30.88
C LYS A 92 9.52 -29.79 30.11
N LYS A 93 9.97 -31.04 29.98
CA LYS A 93 11.19 -31.36 29.23
C LYS A 93 11.02 -31.16 27.72
N ALA A 94 9.91 -31.63 27.15
CA ALA A 94 9.59 -31.46 25.74
C ALA A 94 9.39 -29.99 25.37
N GLY A 95 8.71 -29.20 26.22
CA GLY A 95 8.56 -27.76 26.05
C GLY A 95 9.91 -27.04 26.03
N LYS A 96 10.82 -27.38 26.97
CA LYS A 96 12.19 -26.81 26.98
C LYS A 96 13.00 -27.19 25.73
N VAL A 97 12.87 -28.42 25.23
CA VAL A 97 13.52 -28.87 23.99
C VAL A 97 12.92 -28.16 22.78
N GLU A 98 11.61 -27.97 22.71
CA GLU A 98 10.92 -27.32 21.58
C GLU A 98 11.23 -25.81 21.53
N VAL A 99 11.24 -25.13 22.68
CA VAL A 99 11.67 -23.72 22.81
C VAL A 99 13.15 -23.57 22.41
N ARG A 100 14.04 -24.45 22.89
CA ARG A 100 15.45 -24.44 22.46
C ARG A 100 15.64 -24.79 20.99
N ARG A 101 14.81 -25.66 20.40
CA ARG A 101 14.83 -25.98 18.96
C ARG A 101 14.34 -24.83 18.09
N ARG A 102 13.45 -23.98 18.61
CA ARG A 102 13.06 -22.70 17.99
C ARG A 102 14.16 -21.65 18.09
N LEU A 103 14.93 -21.66 19.18
CA LEU A 103 16.06 -20.75 19.42
C LEU A 103 17.37 -21.20 18.76
N GLN A 104 17.54 -22.47 18.41
CA GLN A 104 18.66 -22.93 17.61
C GLN A 104 18.53 -22.41 16.16
N PRO A 105 19.58 -21.82 15.57
CA PRO A 105 19.56 -21.43 14.18
C PRO A 105 19.60 -22.71 13.32
N ARG A 106 18.42 -23.25 12.98
CA ARG A 106 18.29 -24.30 11.97
C ARG A 106 18.79 -23.74 10.65
N THR A 107 19.96 -24.23 10.23
CA THR A 107 20.40 -24.23 8.85
C THR A 107 19.21 -24.60 7.95
N ALA A 108 18.95 -23.70 7.01
CA ALA A 108 17.84 -23.64 6.07
C ALA A 108 17.25 -25.00 5.65
N ILE A 109 16.06 -25.32 6.18
CA ILE A 109 15.00 -25.90 5.36
C ILE A 109 13.96 -24.80 5.24
N ALA A 110 13.98 -24.13 4.09
CA ALA A 110 13.08 -23.04 3.78
C ALA A 110 11.63 -23.52 3.91
N GLN A 111 10.98 -23.17 5.02
CA GLN A 111 9.53 -23.05 5.01
C GLN A 111 9.20 -22.10 3.86
N PRO A 112 8.23 -22.42 2.99
CA PRO A 112 7.79 -21.46 1.99
C PRO A 112 7.37 -20.22 2.76
N ALA A 113 8.14 -19.14 2.59
CA ALA A 113 7.89 -17.89 3.29
C ALA A 113 6.41 -17.58 3.11
N ARG A 114 5.66 -17.52 4.22
CA ARG A 114 4.35 -16.88 4.18
C ARG A 114 4.58 -15.55 3.47
N PRO A 115 3.84 -15.21 2.41
CA PRO A 115 4.09 -13.97 1.68
C PRO A 115 4.04 -12.84 2.71
N GLN A 116 5.21 -12.30 3.06
CA GLN A 116 5.23 -11.18 3.97
C GLN A 116 4.55 -10.04 3.20
N PRO A 117 3.51 -9.41 3.78
CA PRO A 117 2.97 -8.22 3.19
C PRO A 117 4.15 -7.26 2.97
N PRO A 118 4.25 -6.64 1.80
CA PRO A 118 5.47 -5.96 1.43
C PRO A 118 5.61 -4.74 2.35
N LYS A 119 6.77 -4.54 3.01
CA LYS A 119 7.10 -3.65 4.18
C LYS A 119 6.39 -2.29 4.38
N ASN A 120 5.69 -1.80 3.36
CA ASN A 120 5.01 -0.51 3.28
C ASN A 120 3.49 -0.69 3.27
N LEU A 121 3.02 -1.95 3.30
CA LEU A 121 1.66 -2.33 3.63
C LEU A 121 1.64 -2.45 5.15
N VAL A 122 1.15 -1.42 5.80
CA VAL A 122 0.86 -1.47 7.23
C VAL A 122 -0.46 -2.26 7.42
N LEU A 123 -0.80 -2.76 8.61
CA LEU A 123 -2.10 -3.44 8.83
C LEU A 123 -3.22 -2.43 9.17
N PRO A 124 -4.52 -2.76 8.95
CA PRO A 124 -5.64 -1.82 9.09
C PRO A 124 -5.61 -1.08 10.42
N GLY A 125 -5.27 0.22 10.39
CA GLY A 125 -5.22 1.08 11.58
C GLY A 125 -3.86 1.16 12.29
N GLU A 126 -2.82 0.50 11.78
CA GLU A 126 -1.46 0.55 12.32
C GLU A 126 -0.56 1.60 11.63
N GLY A 127 -0.97 2.15 10.48
CA GLY A 127 -0.18 3.11 9.69
C GLY A 127 0.26 4.32 10.50
N VAL A 128 -0.69 4.92 11.22
CA VAL A 128 -0.43 6.06 12.11
C VAL A 128 0.48 5.66 13.27
N ARG A 129 0.26 4.50 13.89
CA ARG A 129 1.09 4.02 15.02
C ARG A 129 2.53 3.78 14.58
N THR A 130 2.73 3.21 13.39
CA THR A 130 4.04 2.93 12.81
C THR A 130 4.80 4.23 12.54
N LEU A 131 4.13 5.23 11.95
CA LEU A 131 4.74 6.54 11.71
C LEU A 131 5.03 7.29 13.01
N VAL A 132 4.11 7.30 13.97
CA VAL A 132 4.36 7.89 15.30
C VAL A 132 5.58 7.26 15.95
N ARG A 133 5.69 5.92 15.97
CA ARG A 133 6.84 5.22 16.55
C ARG A 133 8.15 5.55 15.82
N ARG A 134 8.12 5.60 14.48
CA ARG A 134 9.29 5.97 13.66
C ARG A 134 9.78 7.39 14.00
N TRP A 135 8.86 8.34 14.03
CA TRP A 135 9.19 9.73 14.31
C TRP A 135 9.60 9.97 15.78
N ASP A 136 9.02 9.23 16.72
CA ASP A 136 9.42 9.22 18.13
C ASP A 136 10.84 8.67 18.32
N GLN A 137 11.19 7.59 17.60
CA GLN A 137 12.55 7.02 17.58
C GLN A 137 13.60 7.98 16.99
N GLU A 138 13.22 8.86 16.07
CA GLU A 138 14.12 9.91 15.56
C GLU A 138 14.44 10.98 16.63
N GLY A 139 13.68 11.04 17.73
CA GLY A 139 13.92 11.96 18.84
C GLY A 139 13.72 13.44 18.50
N LYS A 140 12.97 13.75 17.43
CA LYS A 140 12.69 15.13 16.99
C LYS A 140 11.23 15.47 17.23
N GLU A 141 10.95 16.72 17.63
CA GLU A 141 9.58 17.22 17.73
C GLU A 141 8.91 17.27 16.35
N PHE A 142 7.73 16.67 16.25
CA PHE A 142 6.95 16.62 15.02
C PHE A 142 5.49 17.03 15.25
N THR A 143 4.84 17.44 14.17
CA THR A 143 3.42 17.80 14.13
C THR A 143 2.70 16.87 13.17
N ILE A 144 1.46 16.54 13.51
CA ILE A 144 0.59 15.68 12.71
C ILE A 144 -0.49 16.55 12.07
N ASN A 145 -0.51 16.62 10.75
CA ASN A 145 -1.59 17.22 9.98
C ASN A 145 -2.58 16.13 9.57
N GLN A 146 -3.75 16.08 10.21
CA GLN A 146 -4.77 15.06 9.95
C GLN A 146 -5.57 15.28 8.65
N ALA A 147 -5.44 16.45 8.01
CA ALA A 147 -6.18 16.81 6.80
C ALA A 147 -5.23 17.19 5.66
N GLY A 148 -4.16 16.41 5.48
CA GLY A 148 -3.24 16.62 4.38
C GLY A 148 -3.85 16.16 3.05
N SER A 149 -3.58 16.93 1.99
CA SER A 149 -4.08 16.65 0.65
C SER A 149 -3.05 17.03 -0.40
N TYR A 150 -2.76 16.09 -1.30
CA TYR A 150 -1.93 16.32 -2.49
C TYR A 150 -2.74 16.05 -3.74
N TYR A 151 -2.54 16.87 -4.77
CA TYR A 151 -3.11 16.64 -6.09
C TYR A 151 -2.07 16.79 -7.17
N TYR A 152 -2.26 16.06 -8.27
CA TYR A 152 -1.42 16.18 -9.45
C TYR A 152 -2.24 15.89 -10.71
N ALA A 153 -2.19 16.78 -11.69
CA ALA A 153 -2.83 16.63 -12.99
C ALA A 153 -1.79 16.18 -14.03
N THR A 154 -2.00 15.00 -14.61
CA THR A 154 -1.16 14.48 -15.69
C THR A 154 -1.82 14.73 -17.05
N GLU A 155 -1.01 15.00 -18.08
CA GLU A 155 -1.49 15.22 -19.44
C GLU A 155 -1.49 13.90 -20.23
N ILE A 156 -2.64 13.55 -20.80
CA ILE A 156 -2.80 12.53 -21.82
C ILE A 156 -2.97 13.24 -23.17
N ARG A 157 -1.91 13.20 -23.99
CA ARG A 157 -1.93 13.82 -25.33
C ARG A 157 -2.69 12.93 -26.31
N CYS A 158 -3.85 13.38 -26.73
CA CYS A 158 -4.69 12.71 -27.71
C CYS A 158 -4.41 13.30 -29.10
N LYS A 159 -3.88 12.50 -30.01
CA LYS A 159 -3.61 12.95 -31.39
C LYS A 159 -4.86 12.86 -32.23
N CYS A 160 -5.14 13.90 -33.01
CA CYS A 160 -6.28 13.92 -33.92
C CYS A 160 -5.89 13.41 -35.30
N GLU A 161 -6.40 12.24 -35.64
CA GLU A 161 -6.20 11.57 -36.93
C GLU A 161 -7.44 11.74 -37.81
N GLY A 162 -7.31 11.48 -39.12
CA GLY A 162 -8.38 11.68 -40.10
C GLY A 162 -8.34 13.05 -40.79
N ASN A 163 -9.48 13.47 -41.35
CA ASN A 163 -9.64 14.64 -42.23
C ASN A 163 -10.80 15.56 -41.78
N ALA A 164 -11.15 16.55 -42.60
CA ALA A 164 -12.19 17.55 -42.29
C ALA A 164 -13.62 16.99 -42.22
N ASP A 165 -13.85 15.77 -42.72
CA ASP A 165 -15.17 15.12 -42.73
C ASP A 165 -15.29 14.01 -41.68
N ARG A 166 -14.17 13.32 -41.40
CA ARG A 166 -14.09 12.22 -40.44
C ARG A 166 -12.79 12.30 -39.67
N ALA A 167 -12.89 12.56 -38.37
CA ALA A 167 -11.75 12.63 -37.48
C ALA A 167 -11.96 11.77 -36.23
N TRP A 168 -10.86 11.40 -35.59
CA TRP A 168 -10.88 10.73 -34.29
C TRP A 168 -9.69 11.18 -33.45
N LEU A 169 -9.91 11.26 -32.15
CA LEU A 169 -8.86 11.41 -31.15
C LEU A 169 -8.35 10.02 -30.78
N ARG A 170 -7.07 9.79 -31.03
CA ARG A 170 -6.35 8.61 -30.55
C ARG A 170 -5.73 8.92 -29.20
N ILE A 171 -6.22 8.23 -28.17
CA ILE A 171 -5.61 8.21 -26.84
C ILE A 171 -4.58 7.07 -26.86
N PRO A 172 -3.28 7.36 -26.76
CA PRO A 172 -2.27 6.30 -26.87
C PRO A 172 -2.30 5.38 -25.64
N ALA A 173 -1.96 4.10 -25.85
CA ALA A 173 -1.54 3.22 -24.78
C ALA A 173 -0.27 3.78 -24.16
N GLY A 174 -0.10 3.59 -22.86
CA GLY A 174 1.09 4.08 -22.18
C GLY A 174 0.93 4.29 -20.69
N ARG A 175 1.95 4.92 -20.15
CA ARG A 175 2.11 5.19 -18.72
C ARG A 175 2.18 6.70 -18.52
N TYR A 176 1.25 7.24 -17.75
CA TYR A 176 1.12 8.66 -17.48
C TYR A 176 1.41 8.89 -16.01
N SER A 177 2.52 9.56 -15.75
CA SER A 177 3.04 9.74 -14.40
C SER A 177 2.34 10.88 -13.67
N PHE A 178 2.19 10.71 -12.37
CA PHE A 178 1.80 11.72 -11.39
C PHE A 178 2.90 11.87 -10.36
N PHE A 179 3.01 13.06 -9.77
CA PHE A 179 4.01 13.37 -8.75
C PHE A 179 5.45 13.11 -9.21
N ASP A 180 5.70 13.14 -10.52
CA ASP A 180 7.04 13.02 -11.11
C ASP A 180 7.76 14.38 -11.17
N LYS A 181 7.00 15.47 -11.07
CA LYS A 181 7.47 16.85 -11.04
C LYS A 181 6.88 17.57 -9.84
N ALA A 182 7.54 18.62 -9.39
CA ALA A 182 7.03 19.53 -8.38
C ALA A 182 6.67 20.89 -8.99
N LEU A 183 6.05 21.76 -8.19
CA LEU A 183 5.90 23.16 -8.51
C LEU A 183 7.21 23.77 -9.01
N ASP A 184 7.11 24.65 -10.00
CA ASP A 184 8.20 25.34 -10.69
C ASP A 184 9.12 24.47 -11.55
N ASP A 185 8.98 23.13 -11.55
CA ASP A 185 9.70 22.26 -12.49
C ASP A 185 9.28 22.56 -13.94
N GLU A 186 10.18 22.28 -14.89
CA GLU A 186 9.88 22.42 -16.31
C GLU A 186 8.88 21.37 -16.78
N ILE A 187 7.88 21.80 -17.55
CA ILE A 187 6.87 20.91 -18.15
C ILE A 187 6.59 21.28 -19.60
N THR A 188 6.21 20.29 -20.38
CA THR A 188 5.73 20.48 -21.75
C THR A 188 4.26 20.07 -21.81
N CYS A 189 3.39 20.99 -22.22
CA CYS A 189 1.95 20.79 -22.35
C CYS A 189 1.55 20.99 -23.81
N LEU A 190 0.98 19.96 -24.46
CA LEU A 190 0.71 19.94 -25.90
C LEU A 190 1.89 20.37 -26.80
N GLY A 191 3.12 20.10 -26.35
CA GLY A 191 4.34 20.51 -27.05
C GLY A 191 4.88 21.88 -26.67
N ASN A 192 4.12 22.69 -25.93
CA ASN A 192 4.54 24.01 -25.45
C ASN A 192 5.26 23.90 -24.12
N ASN A 193 6.44 24.49 -24.02
CA ASN A 193 7.22 24.51 -22.78
C ASN A 193 6.64 25.53 -21.78
N GLY A 194 6.69 25.19 -20.51
CA GLY A 194 6.25 26.02 -19.41
C GLY A 194 6.77 25.52 -18.07
N ARG A 195 6.18 26.01 -17.00
CA ARG A 195 6.46 25.56 -15.63
C ARG A 195 5.24 24.93 -15.01
N VAL A 196 5.47 23.98 -14.11
CA VAL A 196 4.42 23.39 -13.30
C VAL A 196 3.86 24.45 -12.36
N THR A 197 2.57 24.75 -12.49
CA THR A 197 1.85 25.71 -11.65
C THR A 197 0.95 24.99 -10.64
N VAL A 198 0.37 25.77 -9.73
CA VAL A 198 -0.61 25.27 -8.76
C VAL A 198 -1.87 24.70 -9.41
N ASP A 199 -2.16 25.01 -10.67
CA ASP A 199 -3.27 24.36 -11.37
C ASP A 199 -2.97 22.87 -11.59
N ILE A 200 -1.70 22.52 -11.79
CA ILE A 200 -1.26 21.14 -12.05
C ILE A 200 -1.05 20.36 -10.76
N THR A 201 -0.33 20.93 -9.78
CA THR A 201 -0.04 20.21 -8.54
C THR A 201 0.24 21.17 -7.38
N ASN A 202 0.01 20.72 -6.16
CA ASN A 202 0.53 21.35 -4.95
C ASN A 202 1.79 20.64 -4.41
N PHE A 203 2.32 19.64 -5.12
CA PHE A 203 3.53 18.93 -4.73
C PHE A 203 4.75 19.85 -4.86
N GLN A 204 5.54 19.93 -3.80
CA GLN A 204 6.72 20.79 -3.71
C GLN A 204 7.94 19.92 -3.47
N ARG A 205 9.07 20.25 -4.13
CA ARG A 205 10.36 19.68 -3.74
C ARG A 205 10.75 20.25 -2.38
N PRO A 206 11.29 19.44 -1.47
CA PRO A 206 11.96 19.97 -0.30
C PRO A 206 13.11 20.88 -0.76
N SER A 207 13.14 22.14 -0.31
CA SER A 207 14.31 23.00 -0.51
C SER A 207 15.29 22.78 0.63
N LYS A 208 16.59 23.02 0.42
CA LYS A 208 17.62 22.92 1.47
C LYS A 208 17.32 23.78 2.72
N ASN A 209 16.45 24.78 2.60
CA ASN A 209 16.07 25.69 3.70
C ASN A 209 14.64 25.44 4.24
N THR A 210 13.85 24.57 3.59
CA THR A 210 12.47 24.23 3.98
C THR A 210 12.24 22.73 4.17
N SER A 211 13.26 21.89 3.93
CA SER A 211 13.21 20.44 4.08
C SER A 211 13.10 20.07 5.54
N HIS A 212 11.86 20.03 6.02
CA HIS A 212 11.53 19.39 7.28
C HIS A 212 11.22 17.89 7.10
N GLY A 213 11.24 17.40 5.85
CA GLY A 213 10.93 16.05 5.40
C GLY A 213 9.61 15.54 5.97
N GLN A 214 8.57 15.55 5.15
CA GLN A 214 7.25 15.10 5.50
C GLN A 214 7.05 13.64 5.09
N ASP A 215 6.61 12.80 6.02
CA ASP A 215 6.01 11.52 5.70
C ASP A 215 4.50 11.72 5.53
N PHE A 216 3.93 11.21 4.45
CA PHE A 216 2.51 11.29 4.17
C PHE A 216 1.90 9.90 4.07
N LEU A 217 0.94 9.62 4.95
CA LEU A 217 0.14 8.40 4.96
C LEU A 217 -1.11 8.61 4.10
N ILE A 218 -1.18 7.99 2.93
CA ILE A 218 -2.34 8.08 2.02
C ILE A 218 -3.49 7.26 2.59
N GLN A 219 -4.59 7.87 3.03
CA GLN A 219 -5.75 7.14 3.56
C GLN A 219 -6.83 6.91 2.51
N SER A 220 -6.93 7.81 1.55
CA SER A 220 -7.94 7.72 0.51
C SER A 220 -7.50 8.41 -0.76
N ILE A 221 -8.10 8.01 -1.87
CA ILE A 221 -7.83 8.57 -3.18
C ILE A 221 -9.11 8.92 -3.92
N SER A 222 -9.04 9.94 -4.77
CA SER A 222 -10.03 10.20 -5.81
C SER A 222 -9.33 10.58 -7.11
N MET A 223 -10.02 10.39 -8.23
CA MET A 223 -9.49 10.76 -9.54
C MET A 223 -10.60 11.38 -10.38
N MET A 224 -10.28 12.47 -11.06
CA MET A 224 -11.23 13.28 -11.82
C MET A 224 -10.56 13.89 -13.04
N GLU A 225 -11.33 14.32 -14.02
CA GLU A 225 -10.83 15.22 -15.05
C GLU A 225 -10.54 16.60 -14.46
N ALA A 226 -9.35 17.13 -14.73
CA ALA A 226 -8.99 18.47 -14.32
C ALA A 226 -9.49 19.50 -15.35
N ASN A 227 -9.04 19.33 -16.59
CA ASN A 227 -9.36 20.24 -17.69
C ASN A 227 -8.94 19.67 -19.05
N LEU A 228 -9.20 20.43 -20.12
CA LEU A 228 -8.73 20.12 -21.47
C LEU A 228 -7.83 21.24 -21.98
N ARG A 229 -6.99 20.89 -22.97
CA ARG A 229 -6.35 21.84 -23.87
C ARG A 229 -6.58 21.38 -25.30
N VAL A 230 -6.57 22.32 -26.24
CA VAL A 230 -6.70 22.02 -27.67
C VAL A 230 -5.62 22.76 -28.42
N ARG A 231 -5.10 22.12 -29.47
CA ARG A 231 -4.18 22.74 -30.40
C ARG A 231 -4.69 22.58 -31.82
N TYR A 232 -4.96 23.68 -32.51
CA TYR A 232 -5.30 23.71 -33.92
C TYR A 232 -4.09 24.06 -34.78
N ASP A 233 -4.23 23.92 -36.10
CA ASP A 233 -3.24 24.40 -37.05
C ASP A 233 -3.25 25.94 -37.12
N GLU A 234 -2.06 26.53 -37.24
CA GLU A 234 -1.89 27.98 -37.24
C GLU A 234 -2.60 28.64 -38.43
N SER A 235 -2.71 27.93 -39.57
CA SER A 235 -3.43 28.42 -40.75
C SER A 235 -4.94 28.48 -40.52
N ASP A 236 -5.50 27.55 -39.75
CA ASP A 236 -6.94 27.56 -39.42
C ASP A 236 -7.24 28.63 -38.36
N ILE A 237 -6.34 28.89 -37.41
CA ILE A 237 -6.49 29.99 -36.43
C ILE A 237 -6.36 31.36 -37.10
N GLY A 238 -5.34 31.54 -37.94
CA GLY A 238 -5.04 32.82 -38.60
C GLY A 238 -6.09 33.23 -39.66
N ALA A 239 -6.92 32.30 -40.12
CA ALA A 239 -8.00 32.57 -41.05
C ALA A 239 -9.24 33.23 -40.40
N VAL A 240 -9.34 33.24 -39.07
CA VAL A 240 -10.52 33.77 -38.37
C VAL A 240 -10.28 35.20 -37.88
N MET A 241 -11.11 36.13 -38.35
CA MET A 241 -11.07 37.52 -37.88
C MET A 241 -11.57 37.67 -36.44
N GLY A 242 -10.83 38.41 -35.60
CA GLY A 242 -11.25 38.75 -34.24
C GLY A 242 -10.98 37.68 -33.18
N LEU A 243 -10.19 36.65 -33.51
CA LEU A 243 -9.87 35.54 -32.60
C LEU A 243 -8.65 35.81 -31.70
N ASP A 244 -8.10 37.04 -31.71
CA ASP A 244 -6.84 37.41 -31.04
C ASP A 244 -6.82 37.04 -29.54
N THR A 245 -7.95 37.17 -28.85
CA THR A 245 -8.08 36.87 -27.42
C THR A 245 -8.13 35.36 -27.13
N ALA A 246 -8.67 34.55 -28.04
CA ALA A 246 -8.81 33.09 -27.89
C ALA A 246 -7.67 32.32 -28.57
N ALA A 247 -6.89 32.95 -29.46
CA ALA A 247 -5.83 32.31 -30.24
C ALA A 247 -4.79 31.60 -29.35
N SER A 248 -4.46 32.19 -28.19
CA SER A 248 -3.54 31.55 -27.24
C SER A 248 -4.08 30.22 -26.70
N ALA A 249 -5.39 30.16 -26.39
CA ALA A 249 -6.03 28.93 -25.94
C ALA A 249 -6.05 27.87 -27.04
N LEU A 250 -6.35 28.26 -28.29
CA LEU A 250 -6.37 27.36 -29.46
C LEU A 250 -4.99 26.89 -29.92
N ARG A 251 -3.91 27.51 -29.43
CA ARG A 251 -2.52 27.05 -29.59
C ARG A 251 -2.09 26.09 -28.46
N GLY A 252 -2.97 25.76 -27.53
CA GLY A 252 -2.70 24.83 -26.42
C GLY A 252 -2.04 25.47 -25.20
N ASN A 253 -2.12 26.79 -25.03
CA ASN A 253 -1.47 27.47 -23.91
C ASN A 253 -2.36 27.62 -22.66
N ALA A 254 -3.68 27.48 -22.82
CA ALA A 254 -4.63 27.65 -21.74
C ALA A 254 -5.52 26.42 -21.58
N TRP A 255 -5.91 26.16 -20.33
CA TRP A 255 -6.99 25.24 -20.01
C TRP A 255 -8.32 25.79 -20.51
N LEU A 256 -9.16 24.90 -21.03
CA LEU A 256 -10.45 25.26 -21.59
C LEU A 256 -11.49 24.19 -21.27
N TRP A 257 -12.66 24.67 -20.88
CA TRP A 257 -13.86 23.86 -20.74
C TRP A 257 -14.91 24.43 -21.68
N ASP A 258 -15.35 23.63 -22.65
CA ASP A 258 -16.20 24.09 -23.75
C ASP A 258 -17.22 22.99 -24.10
N ASP A 259 -18.22 22.86 -23.22
CA ASP A 259 -19.37 21.98 -23.40
C ASP A 259 -20.30 22.44 -24.53
N ALA A 260 -20.25 23.74 -24.88
CA ALA A 260 -20.99 24.32 -26.00
C ALA A 260 -20.42 23.91 -27.38
N GLY A 261 -19.20 23.37 -27.44
CA GLY A 261 -18.57 22.90 -28.67
C GLY A 261 -18.12 24.02 -29.62
N VAL A 262 -17.72 25.18 -29.09
CA VAL A 262 -17.25 26.35 -29.85
C VAL A 262 -15.79 26.17 -30.30
N PHE A 263 -14.96 25.60 -29.44
CA PHE A 263 -13.53 25.39 -29.59
C PHE A 263 -13.13 23.91 -29.48
N LEU A 264 -13.98 23.08 -28.91
CA LEU A 264 -13.84 21.62 -28.85
C LEU A 264 -14.93 20.93 -29.67
N PRO A 265 -14.65 19.73 -30.21
CA PRO A 265 -15.70 18.87 -30.73
C PRO A 265 -16.75 18.56 -29.66
N ALA A 266 -18.02 18.85 -29.94
CA ALA A 266 -19.12 18.65 -29.00
C ALA A 266 -19.25 17.20 -28.54
N GLU A 267 -18.81 16.21 -29.34
CA GLU A 267 -18.85 14.79 -28.96
C GLU A 267 -18.00 14.45 -27.73
N ILE A 268 -17.06 15.32 -27.33
CA ILE A 268 -16.28 15.15 -26.10
C ILE A 268 -17.19 15.23 -24.86
N PHE A 269 -18.31 15.95 -24.95
CA PHE A 269 -19.23 16.14 -23.83
C PHE A 269 -20.55 15.41 -24.07
N HIS A 270 -21.16 14.94 -23.00
CA HIS A 270 -22.48 14.35 -23.06
C HIS A 270 -23.56 15.45 -23.08
N ASP A 271 -24.39 15.47 -24.12
CA ASP A 271 -25.39 16.52 -24.39
C ASP A 271 -26.30 16.87 -23.20
N PHE A 272 -26.60 15.92 -22.32
CA PHE A 272 -27.53 16.12 -21.21
C PHE A 272 -26.86 16.35 -19.85
N THR A 273 -25.66 15.78 -19.64
CA THR A 273 -25.02 15.75 -18.32
C THR A 273 -23.79 16.63 -18.26
N GLY A 274 -23.26 17.07 -19.41
CA GLY A 274 -21.98 17.78 -19.51
C GLY A 274 -20.78 16.91 -19.16
N GLU A 275 -20.96 15.59 -18.96
CA GLU A 275 -19.87 14.68 -18.63
C GLU A 275 -18.86 14.61 -19.77
N ASN A 276 -17.57 14.64 -19.42
CA ASN A 276 -16.49 14.45 -20.36
C ASN A 276 -16.37 12.96 -20.77
N LEU A 277 -16.86 12.63 -21.96
CA LEU A 277 -16.87 11.29 -22.52
C LEU A 277 -15.47 10.78 -22.89
N LEU A 278 -14.53 11.68 -23.19
CA LEU A 278 -13.13 11.33 -23.44
C LEU A 278 -12.47 10.80 -22.15
N TYR A 279 -12.68 11.49 -21.03
CA TYR A 279 -12.24 11.01 -19.72
C TYR A 279 -12.93 9.70 -19.31
N ARG A 280 -14.24 9.59 -19.56
CA ARG A 280 -15.00 8.36 -19.30
C ARG A 280 -14.43 7.15 -20.04
N ALA A 281 -13.92 7.33 -21.26
CA ALA A 281 -13.27 6.27 -22.02
C ALA A 281 -11.94 5.80 -21.37
N VAL A 282 -11.11 6.74 -20.91
CA VAL A 282 -9.88 6.48 -20.13
C VAL A 282 -10.21 5.72 -18.85
N ARG A 283 -11.22 6.17 -18.09
CA ARG A 283 -11.64 5.55 -16.83
C ARG A 283 -12.06 4.09 -16.96
N ARG A 284 -12.69 3.72 -18.09
CA ARG A 284 -13.14 2.33 -18.31
C ARG A 284 -11.99 1.37 -18.60
N SER A 285 -10.85 1.89 -19.05
CA SER A 285 -9.77 1.09 -19.63
C SER A 285 -8.48 1.12 -18.81
N GLY A 286 -8.31 2.14 -17.96
CA GLY A 286 -7.07 2.35 -17.21
C GLY A 286 -7.02 1.67 -15.84
N ALA A 287 -5.81 1.55 -15.33
CA ALA A 287 -5.51 1.18 -13.95
C ALA A 287 -4.50 2.15 -13.33
N LEU A 288 -4.60 2.36 -12.02
CA LEU A 288 -3.68 3.19 -11.26
C LEU A 288 -2.67 2.32 -10.51
N TYR A 289 -1.40 2.69 -10.60
CA TYR A 289 -0.31 2.08 -9.86
C TYR A 289 0.39 3.12 -8.99
N PHE A 290 0.87 2.69 -7.83
CA PHE A 290 1.84 3.44 -7.03
C PHE A 290 3.23 2.85 -7.20
N LEU A 291 4.23 3.73 -7.23
CA LEU A 291 5.60 3.39 -7.54
C LEU A 291 6.56 4.03 -6.55
N TRP A 292 7.55 3.25 -6.14
CA TRP A 292 8.71 3.72 -5.39
C TRP A 292 9.97 3.29 -6.13
N GLU A 293 10.83 4.26 -6.43
CA GLU A 293 12.09 4.02 -7.15
C GLU A 293 13.28 4.49 -6.31
N LYS A 294 14.09 3.54 -5.83
CA LYS A 294 15.32 3.85 -5.06
C LYS A 294 16.43 4.45 -5.93
N ALA A 295 16.46 4.14 -7.23
CA ALA A 295 17.43 4.69 -8.16
C ALA A 295 17.36 6.23 -8.25
N ARG A 296 16.16 6.79 -8.10
CA ARG A 296 15.92 8.24 -8.15
C ARG A 296 16.52 9.00 -6.95
N VAL A 297 17.00 8.27 -5.94
CA VAL A 297 17.51 8.82 -4.68
C VAL A 297 18.95 8.37 -4.40
N GLY A 298 19.65 7.92 -5.43
CA GLY A 298 21.04 7.42 -5.32
C GLY A 298 21.16 6.00 -4.75
N GLY A 299 20.04 5.30 -4.57
CA GLY A 299 20.01 3.91 -4.10
C GLY A 299 20.10 2.87 -5.22
N SER A 300 19.92 1.60 -4.85
CA SER A 300 19.85 0.48 -5.79
C SER A 300 18.79 0.67 -6.88
N ALA A 301 18.94 0.00 -8.04
CA ALA A 301 17.94 -0.01 -9.13
C ALA A 301 16.60 -0.69 -8.81
N ASN A 302 16.31 -0.93 -7.52
CA ASN A 302 15.06 -1.51 -7.07
C ASN A 302 13.90 -0.54 -7.31
N ARG A 303 12.89 -1.06 -8.01
CA ARG A 303 11.61 -0.42 -8.27
C ARG A 303 10.51 -1.29 -7.70
N ARG A 304 9.60 -0.68 -6.97
CA ARG A 304 8.40 -1.32 -6.46
C ARG A 304 7.18 -0.68 -7.13
N GLU A 305 6.30 -1.51 -7.64
CA GLU A 305 5.08 -1.09 -8.31
C GLU A 305 3.90 -1.88 -7.74
N ILE A 306 2.85 -1.18 -7.33
CA ILE A 306 1.68 -1.76 -6.67
C ILE A 306 0.44 -1.30 -7.42
N LEU A 307 -0.38 -2.25 -7.85
CA LEU A 307 -1.71 -1.96 -8.39
C LEU A 307 -2.58 -1.43 -7.26
N VAL A 308 -3.09 -0.22 -7.44
CA VAL A 308 -4.02 0.39 -6.49
C VAL A 308 -5.43 -0.11 -6.81
N ASP A 309 -5.94 0.22 -7.99
CA ASP A 309 -7.21 -0.30 -8.52
C ASP A 309 -7.35 0.07 -10.01
N HIS A 310 -8.38 -0.47 -10.65
CA HIS A 310 -8.88 0.02 -11.93
C HIS A 310 -9.56 1.39 -11.77
N LEU A 311 -9.38 2.27 -12.76
CA LEU A 311 -9.92 3.63 -12.68
C LEU A 311 -11.45 3.68 -12.58
N ARG A 312 -12.15 2.67 -13.10
CA ARG A 312 -13.62 2.55 -12.96
C ARG A 312 -14.09 2.43 -11.50
N ASN A 313 -13.21 1.97 -10.59
CA ASN A 313 -13.51 1.77 -9.18
C ASN A 313 -13.11 2.97 -8.31
N ILE A 314 -12.22 3.84 -8.79
CA ILE A 314 -11.75 5.02 -8.06
C ILE A 314 -12.78 6.15 -8.16
N PRO A 315 -13.34 6.70 -7.07
CA PRO A 315 -14.40 7.70 -7.16
C PRO A 315 -14.05 8.98 -7.94
N ASP A 316 -15.05 9.47 -8.68
CA ASP A 316 -15.02 10.72 -9.46
C ASP A 316 -15.51 11.91 -8.63
N VAL A 317 -14.66 12.48 -7.77
CA VAL A 317 -15.12 13.57 -6.89
C VAL A 317 -14.10 14.68 -6.74
N ARG A 318 -14.58 15.92 -6.93
CA ARG A 318 -13.87 17.18 -6.62
C ARG A 318 -13.75 17.36 -5.11
N VAL A 319 -12.52 17.27 -4.62
CA VAL A 319 -12.12 17.34 -3.19
C VAL A 319 -12.55 18.64 -2.50
N ARG A 320 -12.76 19.77 -3.21
CA ARG A 320 -13.28 21.01 -2.60
C ARG A 320 -14.65 20.88 -1.93
N SER A 321 -15.42 19.82 -2.20
CA SER A 321 -16.70 19.53 -1.53
C SER A 321 -16.59 18.63 -0.27
N LEU A 322 -15.38 18.19 0.11
CA LEU A 322 -15.18 17.29 1.26
C LEU A 322 -15.44 17.93 2.62
N ALA A 323 -15.34 19.26 2.73
CA ALA A 323 -15.43 19.95 4.02
C ALA A 323 -16.87 20.26 4.48
N ARG A 324 -17.92 19.95 3.70
CA ARG A 324 -19.27 20.52 3.96
C ARG A 324 -20.48 19.62 3.75
N THR A 325 -20.34 18.31 3.55
CA THR A 325 -21.51 17.42 3.49
C THR A 325 -21.44 16.34 4.57
N SER A 326 -22.47 16.30 5.40
CA SER A 326 -22.71 15.34 6.48
C SER A 326 -22.85 13.88 6.02
N GLY A 327 -22.68 13.61 4.72
CA GLY A 327 -22.76 12.28 4.11
C GLY A 327 -21.42 11.66 3.67
N GLY A 328 -20.31 12.40 3.76
CA GLY A 328 -19.00 11.96 3.26
C GLY A 328 -18.95 11.91 1.72
N ALA A 329 -17.86 12.40 1.12
CA ALA A 329 -17.69 12.21 -0.32
C ALA A 329 -17.26 10.78 -0.61
N ALA A 330 -17.71 10.22 -1.74
CA ALA A 330 -17.20 8.95 -2.22
C ALA A 330 -15.68 9.10 -2.50
N VAL A 331 -14.88 8.40 -1.71
CA VAL A 331 -13.43 8.25 -1.90
C VAL A 331 -13.12 6.77 -1.85
N LEU A 332 -12.08 6.32 -2.56
CA LEU A 332 -11.65 4.93 -2.42
C LEU A 332 -10.83 4.87 -1.13
N PRO A 333 -11.31 4.20 -0.07
CA PRO A 333 -10.46 3.93 1.08
C PRO A 333 -9.35 3.01 0.61
N VAL A 334 -8.13 3.37 0.95
CA VAL A 334 -7.00 2.47 0.72
C VAL A 334 -6.80 1.70 2.02
N PRO A 335 -7.04 0.38 2.06
CA PRO A 335 -6.72 -0.42 3.24
C PRO A 335 -5.20 -0.36 3.42
N ASP A 336 -4.82 0.39 4.44
CA ASP A 336 -3.47 0.73 4.90
C ASP A 336 -2.61 1.56 4.01
N GLY A 337 -2.51 2.80 4.47
CA GLY A 337 -2.01 3.88 3.68
C GLY A 337 -0.60 3.63 3.20
N TYR A 338 -0.47 3.69 1.89
CA TYR A 338 0.81 3.89 1.25
C TYR A 338 1.46 5.14 1.83
N ILE A 339 2.67 4.98 2.33
CA ILE A 339 3.46 6.08 2.87
C ILE A 339 4.38 6.56 1.77
N PHE A 340 4.47 7.86 1.58
CA PHE A 340 5.59 8.44 0.86
C PHE A 340 6.25 9.56 1.66
N CYS A 341 7.56 9.69 1.48
CA CYS A 341 8.32 10.83 1.97
C CYS A 341 8.44 11.85 0.84
N ASP A 342 8.16 13.12 1.12
CA ASP A 342 8.41 14.20 0.16
C ASP A 342 9.91 14.46 -0.03
N ASP A 343 10.73 14.09 0.94
CA ASP A 343 12.18 14.08 0.90
C ASP A 343 12.68 12.71 0.43
N PRO A 344 13.07 12.60 -0.84
CA PRO A 344 13.37 11.32 -1.43
C PRO A 344 14.72 10.78 -0.91
N GLU A 345 15.61 11.63 -0.37
CA GLU A 345 16.88 11.22 0.25
C GLU A 345 16.68 10.57 1.64
N ARG A 346 15.61 10.95 2.36
CA ARG A 346 15.21 10.31 3.63
C ARG A 346 14.37 9.04 3.43
N SER A 347 13.81 8.86 2.25
CA SER A 347 12.93 7.73 1.96
C SER A 347 13.68 6.42 1.91
N GLU A 348 13.40 5.53 2.87
CA GLU A 348 13.92 4.14 2.83
C GLU A 348 13.48 3.40 1.57
N ASP A 349 12.32 3.76 1.01
CA ASP A 349 11.68 3.10 -0.12
C ASP A 349 12.00 3.74 -1.48
N GLY A 350 12.57 4.95 -1.46
CA GLY A 350 12.89 5.73 -2.66
C GLY A 350 11.82 6.76 -3.02
N ALA A 351 11.97 7.40 -4.18
CA ALA A 351 11.09 8.46 -4.63
C ALA A 351 9.72 7.90 -5.03
N PHE A 352 8.65 8.46 -4.45
CA PHE A 352 7.28 8.10 -4.80
C PHE A 352 6.84 8.73 -6.11
N SER A 353 6.03 7.99 -6.86
CA SER A 353 5.21 8.50 -7.96
C SER A 353 3.97 7.62 -8.12
N ALA A 354 2.99 8.09 -8.87
CA ALA A 354 1.88 7.26 -9.31
C ALA A 354 1.83 7.20 -10.84
N VAL A 355 1.23 6.15 -11.40
CA VAL A 355 1.08 6.00 -12.85
C VAL A 355 -0.32 5.54 -13.20
N LEU A 356 -0.96 6.28 -14.10
CA LEU A 356 -2.11 5.78 -14.87
C LEU A 356 -1.57 4.97 -16.04
N HIS A 357 -1.93 3.69 -16.08
CA HIS A 357 -1.57 2.78 -17.15
C HIS A 357 -2.78 2.53 -18.05
N LEU A 358 -2.65 2.86 -19.33
CA LEU A 358 -3.56 2.46 -20.39
C LEU A 358 -2.96 1.29 -21.16
N PRO A 359 -3.59 0.11 -21.14
CA PRO A 359 -3.04 -1.10 -21.76
C PRO A 359 -3.16 -1.09 -23.30
N SER A 360 -4.09 -0.30 -23.84
CA SER A 360 -4.38 -0.25 -25.27
C SER A 360 -4.78 1.15 -25.70
N ASP A 361 -4.56 1.45 -26.98
CA ASP A 361 -5.04 2.68 -27.59
C ASP A 361 -6.56 2.74 -27.54
N ILE A 362 -7.10 3.94 -27.32
CA ILE A 362 -8.53 4.22 -27.38
C ILE A 362 -8.78 5.16 -28.55
N ILE A 363 -9.73 4.79 -29.41
CA ILE A 363 -10.15 5.61 -30.54
C ILE A 363 -11.48 6.29 -30.18
N PHE A 364 -11.47 7.62 -30.17
CA PHE A 364 -12.64 8.42 -29.82
C PHE A 364 -13.08 9.26 -31.02
N PRO A 365 -14.24 8.96 -31.64
CA PRO A 365 -14.70 9.68 -32.83
C PRO A 365 -15.10 11.12 -32.48
N ILE A 366 -14.76 12.07 -33.36
CA ILE A 366 -15.11 13.49 -33.21
C ILE A 366 -15.53 14.08 -34.55
N LYS A 367 -16.34 15.14 -34.51
CA LYS A 367 -16.59 15.97 -35.70
C LYS A 367 -15.70 17.21 -35.69
N PRO A 368 -14.98 17.49 -36.78
CA PRO A 368 -14.32 18.78 -36.98
C PRO A 368 -15.32 19.94 -36.89
N ILE A 369 -14.91 21.05 -36.28
CA ILE A 369 -15.76 22.20 -35.98
C ILE A 369 -15.38 23.40 -36.86
N ASP A 370 -16.29 24.34 -37.06
CA ASP A 370 -15.97 25.61 -37.69
C ASP A 370 -15.59 26.63 -36.61
N LEU A 371 -14.35 27.10 -36.64
CA LEU A 371 -13.84 28.10 -35.70
C LEU A 371 -14.33 29.53 -36.01
N GLY A 372 -15.20 29.71 -37.00
CA GLY A 372 -15.75 30.99 -37.43
C GLY A 372 -15.25 31.46 -38.80
N SER A 373 -14.58 30.60 -39.57
CA SER A 373 -14.07 30.92 -40.92
C SER A 373 -14.99 30.42 -42.04
N GLY A 374 -16.06 29.68 -41.73
CA GLY A 374 -16.88 28.98 -42.71
C GLY A 374 -16.31 27.63 -43.13
N LYS A 375 -15.14 27.25 -42.62
CA LYS A 375 -14.43 26.00 -42.93
C LYS A 375 -14.24 25.18 -41.66
N LYS A 376 -14.53 23.88 -41.76
CA LYS A 376 -14.27 22.93 -40.68
C LYS A 376 -12.77 22.75 -40.47
N ALA A 377 -12.33 22.96 -39.24
CA ALA A 377 -11.00 22.70 -38.73
C ALA A 377 -11.07 21.51 -37.77
N LYS A 378 -10.12 20.58 -37.92
CA LYS A 378 -9.92 19.53 -36.94
C LYS A 378 -8.82 19.97 -35.97
N PRO A 379 -8.90 19.64 -34.67
CA PRO A 379 -7.74 19.78 -33.78
C PRO A 379 -6.55 19.02 -34.37
N LEU A 380 -5.33 19.44 -34.06
CA LEU A 380 -4.12 18.62 -34.21
C LEU A 380 -3.99 17.68 -33.00
N GLU A 381 -4.18 18.23 -31.80
CA GLU A 381 -4.08 17.50 -30.54
C GLU A 381 -5.07 18.05 -29.51
N VAL A 382 -5.55 17.16 -28.65
CA VAL A 382 -6.33 17.49 -27.45
C VAL A 382 -5.58 16.95 -26.24
N GLY A 383 -5.28 17.81 -25.27
CA GLY A 383 -4.64 17.44 -24.02
C GLY A 383 -5.70 17.15 -22.98
N LEU A 384 -5.91 15.89 -22.63
CA LEU A 384 -6.79 15.50 -21.54
C LEU A 384 -6.01 15.51 -20.22
N TYR A 385 -6.40 16.35 -19.28
CA TYR A 385 -5.77 16.40 -17.96
C TYR A 385 -6.57 15.58 -16.97
N VAL A 386 -5.94 14.57 -16.40
CA VAL A 386 -6.51 13.72 -15.35
C VAL A 386 -5.82 14.06 -14.04
N GLN A 387 -6.59 14.38 -13.01
CA GLN A 387 -6.08 14.72 -11.68
C GLN A 387 -6.28 13.57 -10.71
N LEU A 388 -5.18 13.16 -10.09
CA LEU A 388 -5.16 12.27 -8.94
C LEU A 388 -5.11 13.10 -7.66
N ASN A 389 -6.00 12.79 -6.71
CA ASN A 389 -5.99 13.37 -5.38
C ASN A 389 -5.64 12.29 -4.35
N LEU A 390 -4.70 12.61 -3.46
CA LEU A 390 -4.29 11.79 -2.33
C LEU A 390 -4.66 12.53 -1.05
N ASN A 391 -5.48 11.93 -0.19
CA ASN A 391 -5.86 12.52 1.09
C ASN A 391 -5.42 11.62 2.23
N GLY A 392 -4.98 12.23 3.33
CA GLY A 392 -4.51 11.48 4.48
C GLY A 392 -3.76 12.34 5.48
N ILE A 393 -2.80 11.72 6.16
CA ILE A 393 -2.15 12.30 7.34
C ILE A 393 -0.69 12.62 7.02
N GLY A 394 -0.29 13.88 7.21
CA GLY A 394 1.09 14.32 7.10
C GLY A 394 1.79 14.36 8.46
N PHE A 395 3.01 13.85 8.52
CA PHE A 395 3.92 13.93 9.66
C PHE A 395 5.10 14.80 9.24
N GLN A 396 5.33 15.91 9.94
CA GLN A 396 6.34 16.91 9.57
C GLN A 396 7.02 17.43 10.83
N LEU A 397 8.27 17.88 10.75
CA LEU A 397 8.94 18.51 11.91
C LEU A 397 8.14 19.72 12.40
N ALA A 398 8.13 19.91 13.72
CA ALA A 398 7.55 21.10 14.32
C ALA A 398 8.31 22.34 13.82
N ARG A 399 7.59 23.29 13.20
CA ARG A 399 8.20 24.58 12.82
C ARG A 399 8.63 25.31 14.10
N ARG A 400 9.86 25.81 14.15
CA ARG A 400 10.32 26.72 15.21
C ARG A 400 9.33 27.90 15.31
N GLY A 401 8.51 27.92 16.36
CA GLY A 401 7.52 28.97 16.62
C GLY A 401 6.05 28.51 16.67
N GLN A 402 5.71 27.29 16.23
CA GLN A 402 4.42 26.68 16.57
C GLN A 402 4.54 25.96 17.92
N VAL A 403 4.80 26.75 18.96
CA VAL A 403 4.72 26.29 20.34
C VAL A 403 3.26 26.44 20.76
N THR A 404 2.55 25.33 20.88
CA THR A 404 1.32 25.29 21.68
C THR A 404 1.51 24.21 22.74
N ARG A 405 1.47 24.66 23.99
CA ARG A 405 1.48 23.84 25.20
C ARG A 405 0.28 22.90 25.27
#